data_AF-A0A7L3HPH0-F1
#
_entry.id   AF-A0A7L3HPH0-F1
#
_cell.length_a   1.000
_cell.length_b   1.000
_cell.length_c   1.000
_cell.angle_alpha   90.00
_cell.angle_beta   90.00
_cell.angle_gamma   90.00
#
_symmetry.space_group_name_H-M   'P 1'
#
loop_
_entity.id
_entity.type
_entity.pdbx_description
1 polymer ?
#
loop_
_entity_poly.entity_id
_entity_poly.type
_entity_poly.pdbx_seq_one_letter_code
_entity_poly.pdbx_strand_id
1 'polypeptide(L)' 'MEGISSILHSSLRQTFGPTTNEKQYLNTVIPYEKKGSPPSVEDLQMLTNSEYSFK' A
#
# COMPACT_ATOMS: atom_id res chain seq x y z
N MET A 1 26.51 3.02 12.38
CA MET A 1 25.15 2.99 12.96
C MET A 1 24.21 2.89 11.78
N GLU A 2 23.55 1.75 11.60
CA GLU A 2 22.61 1.57 10.48
C GLU A 2 21.43 2.52 10.69
N GLY A 3 21.09 3.31 9.67
CA GLY A 3 20.02 4.30 9.77
C GLY A 3 18.64 3.63 9.78
N ILE A 4 17.61 4.34 10.22
CA ILE A 4 16.22 3.85 10.21
C ILE A 4 15.81 3.38 8.79
N SER A 5 16.31 4.06 7.75
CA SER A 5 16.10 3.65 6.35
C SER A 5 16.66 2.25 6.05
N SER A 6 17.80 1.88 6.63
CA SER A 6 18.40 0.56 6.45
C SER A 6 17.52 -0.54 7.07
N ILE A 7 16.92 -0.24 8.23
CA ILE A 7 16.01 -1.15 8.93
C ILE A 7 14.70 -1.31 8.16
N LEU A 8 14.12 -0.20 7.67
CA LEU A 8 12.89 -0.26 6.86
C LEU A 8 13.12 -1.03 5.57
N HIS A 9 14.24 -0.77 4.89
CA HIS A 9 14.59 -1.43 3.64
C HIS A 9 14.86 -2.93 3.84
N SER A 10 15.52 -3.33 4.92
CA SER A 10 15.75 -4.75 5.25
C SER A 10 14.46 -5.47 5.63
N SER A 11 13.59 -4.82 6.40
CA SER A 11 12.29 -5.35 6.81
C SER A 11 11.39 -5.63 5.63
N LEU A 12 11.30 -4.68 4.68
CA LEU A 12 10.57 -4.88 3.43
C LEU A 12 11.16 -6.05 2.63
N ARG A 13 12.49 -6.11 2.48
CA ARG A 13 13.15 -7.22 1.76
C ARG A 13 12.94 -8.57 2.44
N GLN A 14 12.83 -8.61 3.76
CA GLN A 14 12.53 -9.82 4.54
C GLN A 14 11.08 -10.27 4.32
N THR A 15 10.13 -9.33 4.35
CA THR A 15 8.70 -9.64 4.17
C THR A 15 8.36 -9.99 2.72
N PHE A 16 8.94 -9.29 1.75
CA PHE A 16 8.64 -9.50 0.33
C PHE A 16 9.64 -10.43 -0.38
N GLY A 17 10.73 -10.81 0.27
CA GLY A 17 11.76 -11.72 -0.25
C GLY A 17 12.59 -11.13 -1.40
N PRO A 18 13.71 -11.79 -1.79
CA PRO A 18 14.40 -11.46 -3.03
C PRO A 18 13.61 -12.05 -4.20
N THR A 19 12.61 -11.33 -4.69
CA THR A 19 11.93 -11.76 -5.92
C THR A 19 12.87 -11.55 -7.08
N THR A 20 13.30 -12.66 -7.66
CA THR A 20 14.06 -12.68 -8.91
C THR A 20 13.09 -12.24 -10.02
N ASN A 21 13.11 -10.96 -10.39
CA ASN A 21 12.41 -10.37 -11.55
C ASN A 21 10.86 -10.41 -11.56
N GLU A 22 10.20 -10.89 -10.51
CA GLU A 22 8.74 -10.91 -10.41
C GLU A 22 8.21 -9.68 -9.66
N LYS A 23 7.14 -9.05 -10.19
CA LYS A 23 6.50 -7.90 -9.52
C LYS A 23 5.98 -8.32 -8.15
N GLN A 24 6.48 -7.68 -7.10
CA GLN A 24 5.92 -7.81 -5.75
C GLN A 24 4.68 -6.92 -5.62
N TYR A 25 3.54 -7.55 -5.37
CA TYR A 25 2.29 -6.86 -5.13
C TYR A 25 2.02 -6.82 -3.62
N LEU A 26 1.84 -5.62 -3.08
CA LEU A 26 1.33 -5.43 -1.74
C LEU A 26 -0.20 -5.36 -1.83
N ASN A 27 -0.88 -6.31 -1.17
CA ASN A 27 -2.33 -6.26 -1.02
C ASN A 27 -2.68 -5.50 0.27
N THR A 28 -3.49 -4.44 0.16
CA THR A 28 -3.94 -3.63 1.29
C THR A 28 -5.46 -3.58 1.34
N VAL A 29 -6.05 -3.72 2.53
CA VAL A 29 -7.48 -3.45 2.74
C VAL A 29 -7.66 -1.96 3.05
N ILE A 30 -8.47 -1.27 2.25
CA ILE A 30 -8.79 0.14 2.46
C ILE A 30 -10.20 0.23 3.04
N PRO A 31 -10.38 0.79 4.25
CA PRO A 31 -11.71 1.01 4.82
C PRO A 31 -12.54 1.93 3.93
N TYR A 32 -13.78 1.53 3.63
CA TYR A 32 -14.73 2.34 2.88
C TYR A 32 -16.12 2.21 3.51
N GLU A 33 -16.80 3.34 3.69
CA GLU A 33 -18.18 3.35 4.17
C GLU A 33 -19.13 2.86 3.08
N LYS A 34 -19.84 1.76 3.34
CA LYS A 34 -20.81 1.21 2.39
C LYS A 34 -22.04 2.13 2.32
N LYS A 35 -22.24 2.80 1.18
CA LYS A 35 -23.35 3.75 0.97
C LYS A 35 -24.60 3.17 0.29
N GLY A 36 -24.77 1.85 0.20
CA GLY A 36 -25.93 1.21 -0.44
C GLY A 36 -25.98 1.35 -1.97
N SER A 37 -25.24 2.29 -2.54
CA SER A 37 -24.90 2.41 -3.97
C SER A 37 -23.46 1.94 -4.23
N PRO A 38 -23.11 1.62 -5.50
CA PRO A 38 -21.72 1.45 -5.89
C PRO A 38 -20.87 2.71 -5.56
N PRO A 39 -19.54 2.56 -5.33
CA PRO A 39 -18.65 3.69 -5.11
C PRO A 39 -18.67 4.67 -6.29
N SER A 40 -18.65 5.97 -5.99
CA SER A 40 -18.51 7.01 -7.01
C SER A 40 -17.07 7.08 -7.54
N VAL A 41 -16.86 7.79 -8.66
CA VAL A 41 -15.50 8.06 -9.18
C VAL A 41 -14.65 8.76 -8.12
N GLU A 42 -15.24 9.66 -7.34
CA GLU A 42 -14.56 10.37 -6.26
C GLU A 42 -14.12 9.43 -5.14
N ASP A 43 -14.98 8.47 -4.76
CA ASP A 43 -14.64 7.45 -3.77
C ASP A 43 -13.48 6.56 -4.25
N LEU A 44 -13.41 6.26 -5.55
CA LEU A 44 -12.34 5.44 -6.13
C LEU A 44 -10.99 6.16 -6.17
N GLN A 45 -10.95 7.50 -6.12
CA GLN A 45 -9.68 8.24 -6.11
C GLN A 45 -8.83 7.91 -4.88
N MET A 46 -9.43 7.44 -3.77
CA MET A 46 -8.69 6.99 -2.58
C MET A 46 -7.73 5.82 -2.86
N LEU A 47 -8.01 5.02 -3.90
CA LEU A 47 -7.20 3.86 -4.30
C LEU A 47 -5.93 4.25 -5.06
N THR A 48 -5.90 5.46 -5.62
CA THR A 48 -4.83 5.93 -6.51
C THR A 48 -4.05 7.10 -5.94
N ASN A 49 -4.64 7.85 -5.01
CA ASN A 49 -4.06 9.09 -4.51
C ASN A 49 -3.40 8.86 -3.15
N SER A 50 -2.07 8.99 -3.08
CA SER A 50 -1.29 8.74 -1.86
C SER A 50 -1.69 9.65 -0.71
N GLU A 51 -2.23 10.82 -1.00
CA GLU A 51 -2.68 11.79 0.02
C GLU A 51 -3.90 11.29 0.82
N TYR A 52 -4.70 10.39 0.25
CA TYR A 52 -5.87 9.78 0.90
C TYR A 52 -5.57 8.41 1.51
N SER A 53 -4.56 7.70 1.02
CA SER A 53 -4.16 6.38 1.53
C SER A 53 -3.38 6.42 2.86
N PHE A 54 -2.77 7.56 3.22
CA PHE A 54 -1.94 7.70 4.43
C PHE A 54 -2.53 8.67 5.49
N LYS A 55 -3.80 9.03 5.35
CA LYS A 55 -4.49 9.94 6.27
C LYS A 55 -5.33 9.14 7.27
#